data_AF-G0N7B7-F1
#
_entry.id   AF-G0N7B7-F1
#
_cell.length_a   1.000
_cell.length_b   1.000
_cell.length_c   1.000
_cell.angle_alpha   90.00
_cell.angle_beta   90.00
_cell.angle_gamma   90.00
#
_symmetry.space_group_name_H-M   'P 1'
#
loop_
_entity.id
_entity.type
_entity.pdbx_description
1 polymer ?
#
loop_
_entity_poly.entity_id
_entity_poly.type
_entity_poly.pdbx_seq_one_letter_code
_entity_poly.pdbx_strand_id
1 'polypeptide(L)'
;MGDELLEEFWIAEGYEKPKEVMMPTNKTQRKIWELMEYPDSSLSARIIAFISIAVIALSIISFCWETVPSDSEDKQINMTTGELIDEMEEKHYSPFFWIELMCILWFTIELILRFISCPCKVSFATSILNIIDFVAIAPFFVNFFL
;
A
#
# COMPACT_ATOMS: atom_id res chain seq x y z
N MET A 1 19.08 0.02 -37.14
CA MET A 1 19.80 1.12 -37.81
C MET A 1 19.17 2.48 -37.54
N GLY A 2 17.86 2.69 -37.67
CA GLY A 2 17.24 3.98 -37.29
C GLY A 2 17.17 4.23 -35.77
N ASP A 3 16.79 3.20 -35.01
CA ASP A 3 16.59 3.34 -33.55
C ASP A 3 17.92 3.53 -32.78
N GLU A 4 18.99 2.86 -33.21
CA GLU A 4 20.34 3.04 -32.63
C GLU A 4 20.88 4.46 -32.89
N LEU A 5 20.63 5.04 -34.07
CA LEU A 5 21.07 6.41 -34.39
C LEU A 5 20.30 7.46 -33.58
N LEU A 6 19.00 7.22 -33.34
CA LEU A 6 18.19 8.06 -32.46
C LEU A 6 18.66 7.95 -31.01
N GLU A 7 19.03 6.74 -30.56
CA GLU A 7 19.57 6.48 -29.23
C GLU A 7 20.92 7.19 -29.01
N GLU A 8 21.81 7.12 -30.00
CA GLU A 8 23.09 7.82 -29.99
C GLU A 8 22.91 9.35 -29.97
N PHE A 9 21.93 9.87 -30.71
CA PHE A 9 21.58 11.30 -30.71
C PHE A 9 21.03 11.76 -29.34
N TRP A 10 20.15 10.97 -28.71
CA TRP A 10 19.58 11.31 -27.40
C TRP A 10 20.65 11.33 -26.31
N ILE A 11 21.55 10.35 -26.31
CA ILE A 11 22.70 10.31 -25.38
C ILE A 11 23.64 11.49 -25.64
N ALA A 12 23.87 11.87 -26.91
CA ALA A 12 24.70 13.02 -27.27
C ALA A 12 24.10 14.37 -26.83
N GLU A 13 22.78 14.52 -26.81
CA GLU A 13 22.10 15.68 -26.23
C GLU A 13 21.99 15.63 -24.69
N GLY A 14 22.44 14.55 -24.06
CA GLY A 14 22.41 14.37 -22.60
C GLY A 14 21.08 13.85 -22.06
N TYR A 15 20.20 13.33 -22.92
CA TYR A 15 18.97 12.66 -22.51
C TYR A 15 19.24 11.20 -22.14
N GLU A 16 18.75 10.80 -20.97
CA GLU A 16 18.72 9.39 -20.57
C GLU A 16 17.53 8.70 -21.23
N LYS A 17 17.76 7.56 -21.89
CA LYS A 17 16.68 6.82 -22.54
C LYS A 17 15.61 6.45 -21.50
N PRO A 18 14.32 6.72 -21.77
CA PRO A 18 13.25 6.28 -20.87
C PRO A 18 13.28 4.76 -20.75
N LYS A 19 13.27 4.24 -19.52
CA LYS A 19 13.26 2.80 -19.27
C LYS A 19 12.11 2.16 -20.04
N GLU A 20 12.42 1.17 -20.87
CA GLU A 20 11.41 0.42 -21.60
C GLU A 20 10.58 -0.41 -20.60
N VAL A 21 9.35 0.04 -20.33
CA VAL A 21 8.43 -0.65 -19.44
C VAL A 21 7.86 -1.86 -20.18
N MET A 22 8.16 -3.07 -19.69
CA MET A 22 7.59 -4.30 -20.23
C MET A 22 6.07 -4.30 -20.00
N MET A 23 5.29 -4.39 -21.08
CA MET A 23 3.83 -4.41 -20.98
C MET A 23 3.31 -5.86 -20.91
N PRO A 24 2.23 -6.12 -20.15
CA PRO A 24 1.58 -7.43 -20.17
C PRO A 24 1.11 -7.80 -21.58
N THR A 25 1.31 -9.05 -21.98
CA THR A 25 0.91 -9.54 -23.31
C THR A 25 -0.62 -9.63 -23.46
N ASN A 26 -1.32 -9.92 -22.37
CA ASN A 26 -2.78 -10.06 -22.37
C ASN A 26 -3.48 -8.70 -22.27
N LYS A 27 -4.50 -8.48 -23.12
CA LYS A 27 -5.25 -7.21 -23.18
C LYS A 27 -5.89 -6.81 -21.85
N THR A 28 -6.47 -7.76 -21.12
CA THR A 28 -7.11 -7.48 -19.82
C THR A 28 -6.07 -7.13 -18.75
N GLN A 29 -4.96 -7.88 -18.67
CA GLN A 29 -3.87 -7.59 -17.73
C GLN A 29 -3.25 -6.23 -18.03
N ARG A 30 -3.05 -5.90 -19.31
CA ARG A 30 -2.53 -4.61 -19.74
C ARG A 30 -3.46 -3.46 -19.34
N LYS A 31 -4.77 -3.63 -19.48
CA LYS A 31 -5.73 -2.62 -19.05
C LYS A 31 -5.73 -2.41 -17.53
N ILE A 32 -5.62 -3.48 -16.75
CA ILE A 32 -5.50 -3.41 -15.28
C ILE A 32 -4.16 -2.77 -14.89
N TRP A 33 -3.07 -3.14 -15.57
CA TRP A 33 -1.75 -2.55 -15.39
C TRP A 33 -1.76 -1.04 -15.68
N GLU A 34 -2.38 -0.63 -16.79
CA GLU A 34 -2.55 0.78 -17.15
C GLU A 34 -3.40 1.53 -16.12
N LEU A 35 -4.46 0.91 -15.58
CA LEU A 35 -5.29 1.49 -14.52
C LEU A 35 -4.52 1.72 -13.21
N MET A 36 -3.62 0.80 -12.85
CA MET A 36 -2.92 0.81 -11.57
C MET A 36 -1.60 1.60 -11.60
N GLU A 37 -0.86 1.53 -12.71
CA GLU A 37 0.46 2.17 -12.85
C GLU A 37 0.36 3.58 -13.44
N TYR A 38 -0.66 3.84 -14.27
CA TYR A 38 -0.87 5.13 -14.93
C TYR A 38 -2.21 5.74 -14.50
N PRO A 39 -2.23 6.51 -13.40
CA PRO A 39 -3.47 7.09 -12.87
C PRO A 39 -4.16 8.03 -13.87
N ASP A 40 -3.42 8.63 -14.81
CA ASP A 40 -3.97 9.53 -15.84
C ASP A 40 -4.52 8.81 -17.07
N SER A 41 -4.41 7.48 -17.14
CA SER A 41 -4.84 6.69 -18.32
C SER A 41 -6.35 6.75 -18.54
N SER A 42 -7.15 6.87 -17.48
CA SER A 42 -8.61 6.89 -17.56
C SER A 42 -9.26 7.52 -16.33
N LEU A 43 -10.52 7.96 -16.44
CA LEU A 43 -11.26 8.51 -15.29
C LEU A 43 -11.32 7.53 -14.12
N SER A 44 -11.52 6.24 -14.39
CA SER A 44 -11.52 5.20 -13.35
C SER A 44 -10.14 5.01 -12.72
N ALA A 45 -9.05 5.16 -13.49
CA ALA A 45 -7.69 5.13 -12.95
C ALA A 45 -7.47 6.28 -11.95
N ARG A 46 -7.93 7.49 -12.31
CA ARG A 46 -7.83 8.68 -11.43
C ARG A 46 -8.62 8.51 -10.13
N ILE A 47 -9.82 7.94 -10.21
CA ILE A 47 -10.66 7.68 -9.02
C ILE A 47 -9.95 6.67 -8.10
N ILE A 48 -9.45 5.56 -8.66
CA ILE A 48 -8.73 4.55 -7.87
C ILE A 48 -7.52 5.19 -7.20
N ALA A 49 -6.68 5.91 -7.95
CA ALA A 49 -5.50 6.56 -7.40
C ALA A 49 -5.82 7.58 -6.29
N PHE A 50 -6.91 8.33 -6.44
CA PHE A 50 -7.36 9.24 -5.38
C PHE A 50 -7.78 8.49 -4.11
N ILE A 51 -8.50 7.36 -4.26
CA ILE A 51 -8.86 6.49 -3.13
C ILE A 51 -7.60 5.92 -2.48
N SER A 52 -6.61 5.45 -3.27
CA SER A 52 -5.33 4.95 -2.75
C SER A 52 -4.63 6.00 -1.87
N ILE A 53 -4.53 7.25 -2.36
CA ILE A 53 -3.90 8.35 -1.61
C ILE A 53 -4.68 8.66 -0.33
N ALA A 54 -6.02 8.68 -0.40
CA ALA A 54 -6.87 8.92 0.78
C ALA A 54 -6.69 7.82 1.83
N VAL A 55 -6.64 6.54 1.43
CA VAL A 55 -6.42 5.40 2.34
C VAL A 55 -5.04 5.48 3.00
N ILE A 56 -3.98 5.79 2.23
CA ILE A 56 -2.64 6.03 2.78
C ILE A 56 -2.68 7.13 3.83
N ALA A 57 -3.30 8.27 3.51
CA ALA A 57 -3.40 9.39 4.44
C ALA A 57 -4.16 9.02 5.73
N LEU A 58 -5.29 8.32 5.60
CA LEU A 58 -6.07 7.87 6.75
C LEU A 58 -5.28 6.89 7.64
N SER A 59 -4.51 5.98 7.05
CA SER A 59 -3.67 5.04 7.82
C SER A 59 -2.60 5.77 8.64
N ILE A 60 -1.95 6.78 8.06
CA ILE A 60 -0.94 7.60 8.75
C ILE A 60 -1.60 8.40 9.87
N ILE A 61 -2.77 8.99 9.62
CA ILE A 61 -3.51 9.76 10.65
C ILE A 61 -3.90 8.87 11.82
N SER A 62 -4.46 7.68 11.56
CA SER A 62 -4.83 6.71 12.61
C SER A 62 -3.61 6.28 13.41
N PHE A 63 -2.49 5.97 12.76
CA PHE A 63 -1.24 5.61 13.43
C PHE A 63 -0.69 6.73 14.30
N CYS A 64 -0.68 7.96 13.77
CA CYS A 64 -0.29 9.14 14.54
C CYS A 64 -1.19 9.33 15.76
N TRP A 65 -2.49 9.07 15.63
CA TRP A 65 -3.45 9.20 16.72
C TRP A 65 -3.24 8.16 17.81
N GLU A 66 -2.97 6.90 17.46
CA GLU A 66 -2.66 5.84 18.44
C GLU A 66 -1.35 6.13 19.20
N THR A 67 -0.41 6.81 18.56
CA THR A 67 0.86 7.21 19.19
C THR A 67 0.71 8.43 20.12
N VAL A 68 -0.38 9.22 19.99
CA VAL A 68 -0.63 10.32 20.93
C VAL A 68 -0.89 9.70 22.30
N PRO A 69 -0.03 9.96 23.31
CA PRO A 69 -0.28 9.47 24.65
C PRO A 69 -1.63 10.02 25.08
N SER A 70 -2.60 9.14 25.28
CA SER A 70 -3.87 9.51 25.88
C SER A 70 -3.52 9.99 27.28
N ASP A 71 -3.57 11.30 27.52
CA ASP A 71 -3.15 11.99 28.74
C ASP A 71 -4.07 11.68 29.95
N SER A 72 -4.77 10.57 29.85
CA SER A 72 -5.62 9.93 30.84
C SER A 72 -5.29 8.44 30.81
N GLU A 73 -4.05 8.10 31.21
CA GLU A 73 -3.84 6.92 32.05
C GLU A 73 -4.61 7.14 33.37
N ASP A 74 -5.94 7.12 33.32
CA ASP A 74 -6.71 6.62 34.45
C ASP A 74 -6.43 5.11 34.44
N LYS A 75 -5.23 4.76 34.92
CA LYS A 75 -4.95 3.43 35.46
C LYS A 75 -6.01 3.21 36.53
N GLN A 76 -7.16 2.68 36.14
CA GLN A 76 -8.08 2.06 37.08
C GLN A 76 -7.39 0.78 37.56
N ILE A 77 -6.43 0.97 38.47
CA ILE A 77 -5.95 -0.08 39.35
C ILE A 77 -7.19 -0.46 40.16
N ASN A 78 -7.86 -1.54 39.76
CA ASN A 78 -8.79 -2.22 40.64
C ASN A 78 -7.98 -2.77 41.81
N MET A 79 -7.85 -1.94 42.84
CA MET A 79 -7.11 -2.17 44.09
C MET A 79 -7.69 -3.36 44.91
N THR A 80 -8.72 -4.03 44.38
CA THR A 80 -9.42 -5.15 45.00
C THR A 80 -9.04 -6.52 44.45
N THR A 81 -8.45 -6.62 43.23
CA THR A 81 -8.28 -7.94 42.57
C THR A 81 -6.86 -8.23 42.10
N GLY A 82 -6.01 -7.21 41.89
CA GLY A 82 -4.60 -7.44 41.50
C GLY A 82 -4.40 -8.12 40.15
N GLU A 83 -5.45 -8.23 39.33
CA GLU A 83 -5.36 -8.69 37.94
C GLU A 83 -5.23 -7.48 37.02
N LEU A 84 -4.21 -7.54 36.16
CA LEU A 84 -4.08 -6.67 35.00
C LEU A 84 -5.30 -6.95 34.12
N ILE A 85 -6.21 -5.97 34.01
CA ILE A 85 -7.24 -6.04 32.97
C ILE A 85 -6.46 -5.99 31.66
N ASP A 86 -6.56 -7.09 30.91
CA ASP A 86 -5.90 -7.29 29.64
C ASP A 86 -6.30 -6.16 28.69
N GLU A 87 -5.40 -5.20 28.44
CA GLU A 87 -5.60 -4.06 27.54
C GLU A 87 -5.95 -4.50 26.10
N MET A 88 -5.82 -5.79 25.81
CA MET A 88 -6.16 -6.42 24.54
C MET A 88 -7.67 -6.44 24.24
N GLU A 89 -8.55 -6.40 25.24
CA GLU A 89 -10.00 -6.57 25.02
C GLU A 89 -10.70 -5.26 24.56
N GLU A 90 -10.23 -4.09 25.01
CA GLU A 90 -10.76 -2.77 24.60
C GLU A 90 -10.37 -2.40 23.16
N LYS A 91 -9.20 -2.85 22.68
CA LYS A 91 -8.72 -2.55 21.32
C LYS A 91 -9.64 -3.13 20.24
N HIS A 92 -10.29 -4.26 20.52
CA HIS A 92 -11.10 -5.01 19.56
C HIS A 92 -12.41 -4.30 19.13
N TYR A 93 -12.91 -3.35 19.93
CA TYR A 93 -14.17 -2.62 19.64
C TYR A 93 -13.98 -1.15 19.29
N SER A 94 -12.74 -0.66 19.28
CA SER A 94 -12.45 0.72 18.95
C SER A 94 -12.73 1.01 17.45
N PRO A 95 -13.30 2.18 17.10
CA PRO A 95 -13.52 2.57 15.70
C PRO A 95 -12.22 2.63 14.89
N PHE A 96 -11.07 2.80 15.56
CA PHE A 96 -9.74 2.80 14.96
C PHE A 96 -9.36 1.44 14.39
N PHE A 97 -9.67 0.34 15.09
CA PHE A 97 -9.45 -1.02 14.58
C PHE A 97 -10.19 -1.27 13.27
N TRP A 98 -11.45 -0.81 13.16
CA TRP A 98 -12.24 -0.97 11.93
C TRP A 98 -11.67 -0.18 10.76
N ILE A 99 -11.17 1.04 11.01
CA ILE A 99 -10.52 1.87 9.98
C ILE A 99 -9.23 1.19 9.52
N GLU A 100 -8.41 0.70 10.45
CA GLU A 100 -7.17 0.00 10.17
C GLU A 100 -7.44 -1.26 9.32
N LEU A 101 -8.40 -2.09 9.73
CA LEU A 101 -8.83 -3.28 8.99
C LEU A 101 -9.31 -2.93 7.57
N MET A 102 -10.09 -1.85 7.41
CA MET A 102 -10.54 -1.41 6.08
C MET A 102 -9.38 -0.95 5.19
N CYS A 103 -8.41 -0.23 5.76
CA CYS A 103 -7.22 0.23 5.04
C CYS A 103 -6.39 -0.97 4.57
N ILE A 104 -6.20 -1.96 5.44
CA ILE A 104 -5.43 -3.17 5.13
C ILE A 104 -6.13 -4.01 4.07
N LEU A 105 -7.46 -4.17 4.17
CA LEU A 105 -8.24 -4.84 3.14
C LEU A 105 -8.07 -4.16 1.78
N TRP A 106 -8.11 -2.83 1.74
CA TRP A 106 -7.90 -2.06 0.52
C TRP A 106 -6.49 -2.25 -0.05
N PHE A 107 -5.43 -2.07 0.76
CA PHE A 107 -4.05 -2.30 0.32
C PHE A 107 -3.81 -3.73 -0.17
N THR A 108 -4.44 -4.71 0.48
CA THR A 108 -4.38 -6.11 0.06
C THR A 108 -4.99 -6.29 -1.33
N ILE A 109 -6.15 -5.68 -1.60
CA ILE A 109 -6.78 -5.72 -2.92
C ILE A 109 -5.88 -5.05 -3.97
N GLU A 110 -5.31 -3.88 -3.67
CA GLU A 110 -4.39 -3.19 -4.59
C GLU A 110 -3.16 -4.04 -4.90
N LEU A 111 -2.53 -4.62 -3.88
CA LEU A 111 -1.36 -5.49 -4.02
C LEU A 111 -1.68 -6.73 -4.88
N ILE A 112 -2.85 -7.34 -4.68
CA ILE A 112 -3.32 -8.47 -5.49
C ILE A 112 -3.56 -8.05 -6.95
N LEU A 113 -4.22 -6.91 -7.18
CA LEU A 113 -4.48 -6.41 -8.53
C LEU A 113 -3.17 -6.10 -9.27
N ARG A 114 -2.20 -5.49 -8.60
CA ARG A 114 -0.85 -5.26 -9.12
C ARG A 114 -0.11 -6.57 -9.41
N PHE A 115 -0.22 -7.57 -8.53
CA PHE A 115 0.40 -8.88 -8.72
C PHE A 115 -0.17 -9.64 -9.94
N ILE A 116 -1.49 -9.60 -10.15
CA ILE A 116 -2.16 -10.29 -11.26
C ILE A 116 -1.90 -9.60 -12.61
N SER A 117 -1.76 -8.27 -12.59
CA SER A 117 -1.53 -7.47 -13.79
C SER A 117 -0.06 -7.43 -14.23
N CYS A 118 0.89 -7.73 -13.34
CA CYS A 118 2.31 -7.65 -13.65
C CYS A 118 2.74 -8.68 -14.73
N PRO A 119 3.55 -8.27 -15.72
CA PRO A 119 4.12 -9.20 -16.71
C PRO A 119 5.10 -10.22 -16.11
N CYS A 120 5.78 -9.87 -15.01
CA CYS A 120 6.84 -10.68 -14.40
C CYS A 120 6.75 -10.66 -12.87
N LYS A 121 6.21 -11.74 -12.27
CA LYS A 121 5.99 -11.85 -10.82
C LYS A 121 7.26 -11.68 -9.97
N VAL A 122 8.42 -12.11 -10.47
CA VAL A 122 9.71 -11.97 -9.78
C VAL A 122 10.16 -10.52 -9.76
N SER A 123 10.03 -9.82 -10.89
CA SER A 123 10.31 -8.38 -10.96
C SER A 123 9.36 -7.58 -10.07
N PHE A 124 8.11 -8.02 -9.97
CA PHE A 124 7.12 -7.45 -9.06
C PHE A 124 7.55 -7.58 -7.59
N ALA A 125 7.86 -8.81 -7.16
CA ALA A 125 8.23 -9.10 -5.77
C ALA A 125 9.55 -8.44 -5.34
N THR A 126 10.43 -8.14 -6.30
CA THR A 126 11.72 -7.48 -6.03
C THR A 126 11.63 -5.95 -6.12
N SER A 127 10.47 -5.40 -6.54
CA SER A 127 10.28 -3.95 -6.61
C SER A 127 10.11 -3.38 -5.20
N ILE A 128 10.91 -2.36 -4.87
CA ILE A 128 10.94 -1.72 -3.54
C ILE A 128 9.55 -1.23 -3.13
N LEU A 129 8.78 -0.66 -4.07
CA LEU A 129 7.44 -0.16 -3.79
C LEU A 129 6.49 -1.26 -3.31
N ASN A 130 6.54 -2.43 -3.94
CA ASN A 130 5.68 -3.56 -3.55
C ASN A 130 6.14 -4.21 -2.24
N ILE A 131 7.44 -4.17 -1.93
CA ILE A 131 7.96 -4.62 -0.64
C ILE A 131 7.44 -3.73 0.49
N ILE A 132 7.42 -2.41 0.28
CA ILE A 132 6.88 -1.46 1.26
C ILE A 132 5.39 -1.74 1.50
N ASP A 133 4.59 -1.92 0.45
CA ASP A 133 3.16 -2.26 0.57
C ASP A 133 2.95 -3.57 1.36
N PHE A 134 3.79 -4.59 1.14
CA PHE A 134 3.71 -5.86 1.86
C PHE A 134 4.10 -5.72 3.35
N VAL A 135 5.16 -4.97 3.64
CA VAL A 135 5.60 -4.71 5.02
C VAL A 135 4.55 -3.88 5.77
N ALA A 136 3.84 -2.98 5.10
CA ALA A 136 2.80 -2.15 5.71
C ALA A 136 1.62 -2.97 6.27
N ILE A 137 1.24 -4.07 5.61
CA ILE A 137 0.13 -4.93 6.06
C ILE A 137 0.57 -6.03 7.03
N ALA A 138 1.86 -6.37 7.07
CA ALA A 138 2.38 -7.51 7.84
C ALA A 138 2.10 -7.45 9.36
N PRO A 139 2.28 -6.31 10.07
CA PRO A 139 2.06 -6.23 11.51
C PRO A 139 0.63 -6.63 11.92
N PHE A 140 -0.36 -6.28 11.12
CA PHE A 140 -1.75 -6.64 11.39
C PHE A 140 -2.00 -8.14 11.25
N PHE A 141 -1.47 -8.78 10.19
CA PHE A 141 -1.59 -10.23 10.03
C PHE A 141 -0.91 -11.00 11.16
N VAL A 142 0.21 -10.46 11.67
CA VAL A 142 0.89 -11.03 12.85
C VAL A 142 0.02 -10.90 14.10
N ASN A 143 -0.51 -9.72 14.38
CA ASN A 143 -1.39 -9.48 15.53
C ASN A 143 -2.74 -10.22 15.45
N PHE A 144 -3.25 -10.49 14.24
CA PHE A 144 -4.50 -11.22 14.05
C PHE A 144 -4.33 -12.74 14.21
N PHE A 145 -3.17 -13.28 13.86
CA PHE A 145 -2.91 -14.72 13.89
C PHE A 145 -2.26 -15.20 15.20
N LEU A 146 -1.50 -14.33 15.88
CA LEU A 146 -0.88 -14.59 17.19
C LEU A 146 -1.90 -14.34 18.31
#